data_AF-A0A507W7P9-F1
#
_entry.id   AF-A0A507W7P9-F1
#
_cell.length_a   1.000
_cell.length_b   1.000
_cell.length_c   1.000
_cell.angle_alpha   90.00
_cell.angle_beta   90.00
_cell.angle_gamma   90.00
#
_symmetry.space_group_name_H-M   'P 1'
#
loop_
_entity.id
_entity.type
_entity.pdbx_description
1 polymer ?
#
loop_
_entity_poly.entity_id
_entity_poly.type
_entity_poly.pdbx_seq_one_letter_code
_entity_poly.pdbx_strand_id
1 'polypeptide(L)'
;MFLPFSKPHQDLVARVVSVSHGFYRHVGIISDRLIDGELAVISFSQEANGFLEERISAFSRGRNIKNEGYLGKLNPYQAVANARRLKGFPYSLKNFNCEHFVRVVHGVKKESPQLQFWGAIAGVAGAIALFG
;
A
#
# COMPACT_ATOMS: atom_id res chain seq x y z
N MET A 1 11.65 11.07 34.30
CA MET A 1 10.25 10.59 34.18
C MET A 1 9.92 10.54 32.69
N PHE A 2 10.10 9.38 32.06
CA PHE A 2 9.77 9.19 30.65
C PHE A 2 8.24 9.12 30.53
N LEU A 3 7.64 10.05 29.79
CA LEU A 3 6.20 9.98 29.52
C LEU A 3 5.91 8.69 28.75
N PRO A 4 4.91 7.89 29.17
CA PRO A 4 4.55 6.68 28.43
C PRO A 4 4.08 7.09 27.03
N PHE A 5 4.53 6.34 26.00
CA PHE A 5 3.99 6.35 24.65
C PHE A 5 2.50 5.94 24.67
N SER A 6 1.61 6.83 25.13
CA SER A 6 0.20 6.52 25.32
C SER A 6 -0.60 6.80 24.05
N LYS A 7 -0.67 5.79 23.17
CA LYS A 7 -1.86 5.28 22.44
C LYS A 7 -2.39 5.80 21.07
N PRO A 8 -2.22 7.04 20.54
CA PRO A 8 -2.98 7.47 19.35
C PRO A 8 -2.46 6.96 17.99
N HIS A 9 -1.36 6.20 17.96
CA HIS A 9 -0.81 5.66 16.71
C HIS A 9 -0.94 4.14 16.59
N GLN A 10 -1.17 3.44 17.71
CA GLN A 10 -1.25 1.97 17.70
C GLN A 10 -2.52 1.46 16.99
N ASP A 11 -3.60 2.24 17.02
CA ASP A 11 -4.84 1.99 16.29
C ASP A 11 -4.72 2.20 14.78
N LEU A 12 -3.67 2.89 14.34
CA LEU A 12 -3.36 3.11 12.93
C LEU A 12 -2.48 2.03 12.32
N VAL A 13 -1.78 1.22 13.13
CA VAL A 13 -0.83 0.21 12.66
C VAL A 13 -1.48 -0.70 11.63
N ALA A 14 -0.75 -0.95 10.54
CA ALA A 14 -1.15 -1.72 9.38
C ALA A 14 -2.40 -1.23 8.62
N ARG A 15 -3.05 -0.13 9.03
CA ARG A 15 -4.12 0.46 8.21
C ARG A 15 -3.57 0.85 6.85
N VAL A 16 -4.39 0.59 5.84
CA VAL A 16 -4.10 0.89 4.45
C VAL A 16 -4.24 2.40 4.23
N VAL A 17 -3.22 2.98 3.63
CA VAL A 17 -3.22 4.37 3.18
C VAL A 17 -2.96 4.45 1.69
N SER A 18 -3.52 5.46 1.06
CA SER A 18 -3.39 5.66 -0.37
C SER A 18 -3.18 7.11 -0.75
N VAL A 19 -2.46 7.32 -1.86
CA VAL A 19 -2.18 8.62 -2.46
C VAL A 19 -2.43 8.52 -3.97
N SER A 20 -3.14 9.50 -4.52
CA SER A 20 -3.39 9.57 -5.97
C SER A 20 -2.19 10.13 -6.71
N HIS A 21 -1.76 9.47 -7.80
CA HIS A 21 -0.72 9.91 -8.72
C HIS A 21 -1.31 10.30 -10.09
N GLY A 22 -2.59 10.67 -10.12
CA GLY A 22 -3.33 10.97 -11.35
C GLY A 22 -3.84 9.69 -12.01
N PHE A 23 -2.96 8.96 -12.69
CA PHE A 23 -3.35 7.77 -13.49
C PHE A 23 -3.34 6.45 -12.72
N TYR A 24 -2.73 6.44 -11.54
CA TYR A 24 -2.70 5.30 -10.64
C TYR A 24 -2.76 5.76 -9.19
N ARG A 25 -3.06 4.82 -8.30
CA ARG A 25 -3.06 5.06 -6.86
C ARG A 25 -1.93 4.26 -6.22
N HIS A 26 -1.04 4.96 -5.52
CA HIS A 26 -0.02 4.30 -4.71
C HIS A 26 -0.62 3.94 -3.36
N VAL A 27 -0.38 2.71 -2.90
CA VAL A 27 -0.94 2.19 -1.64
C VAL A 27 0.16 1.62 -0.76
N GLY A 28 -0.02 1.77 0.54
CA GLY A 28 0.88 1.25 1.58
C GLY A 28 0.11 0.97 2.86
N ILE A 29 0.85 0.58 3.90
CA ILE A 29 0.32 0.37 5.25
C ILE A 29 1.07 1.23 6.26
N ILE A 30 0.38 1.70 7.30
CA ILE A 30 1.05 2.39 8.41
C ILE A 30 1.94 1.40 9.18
N SER A 31 3.17 1.80 9.46
CA SER A 31 4.12 1.02 10.24
C SER A 31 3.82 1.09 11.75
N ASP A 32 4.47 0.22 12.51
CA ASP A 32 4.49 0.25 13.98
C ASP A 32 5.56 1.22 14.55
N ARG A 33 6.30 1.93 13.70
CA ARG A 33 7.36 2.86 14.10
C ARG A 33 7.21 4.25 13.49
N LEU A 34 7.87 5.20 14.12
CA LEU A 34 8.07 6.54 13.59
C LEU A 34 9.43 6.63 12.89
N ILE A 35 9.52 7.48 11.86
CA ILE A 35 10.79 7.90 11.24
C ILE A 35 10.82 9.42 11.32
N ASP A 36 11.87 9.97 11.93
CA ASP A 36 12.03 11.42 12.21
C ASP A 36 10.81 12.06 12.91
N GLY A 37 10.16 11.32 13.80
CA GLY A 37 8.98 11.80 14.54
C GLY A 37 7.66 11.72 13.75
N GLU A 38 7.68 11.28 12.49
CA GLU A 38 6.49 11.10 11.67
C GLU A 38 6.07 9.63 11.62
N LEU A 39 4.77 9.38 11.38
CA LEU A 39 4.30 8.03 11.05
C LEU A 39 5.10 7.49 9.86
N ALA A 40 5.56 6.25 9.95
CA ALA A 40 6.17 5.59 8.81
C ALA A 40 5.11 4.82 8.01
N VAL A 41 5.31 4.75 6.70
CA VAL A 41 4.50 3.95 5.77
C VAL A 41 5.39 2.89 5.15
N ILE A 42 4.93 1.65 5.17
CA ILE A 42 5.55 0.55 4.42
C ILE A 42 4.77 0.39 3.12
N SER A 43 5.47 0.42 2.00
CA SER A 43 4.86 0.24 0.68
C SER A 43 5.73 -0.62 -0.22
N PHE A 44 5.16 -1.00 -1.36
CA PHE A 44 5.88 -1.62 -2.46
C PHE A 44 5.90 -0.64 -3.63
N SER A 45 7.06 -0.06 -3.91
CA SER A 45 7.22 1.04 -4.85
C SER A 45 8.01 0.59 -6.08
N GLN A 46 7.58 1.06 -7.25
CA GLN A 46 8.33 0.87 -8.48
C GLN A 46 9.68 1.60 -8.43
N GLU A 47 9.73 2.80 -7.85
CA GLU A 47 10.93 3.64 -7.79
C GLU A 47 12.00 3.03 -6.87
N ALA A 48 11.58 2.38 -5.79
CA ALA A 48 12.47 1.64 -4.88
C ALA A 48 12.73 0.20 -5.36
N ASN A 49 12.17 -0.20 -6.50
CA ASN A 49 12.19 -1.57 -7.03
C ASN A 49 11.72 -2.64 -6.01
N GLY A 50 10.73 -2.31 -5.18
CA GLY A 50 10.16 -3.24 -4.20
C GLY A 50 9.84 -2.57 -2.87
N PHE A 51 10.24 -3.21 -1.78
CA PHE A 51 9.99 -2.76 -0.42
C PHE A 51 10.59 -1.38 -0.13
N LEU A 52 9.78 -0.49 0.43
CA LEU A 52 10.20 0.80 0.97
C LEU A 52 9.47 1.06 2.29
N GLU A 53 10.20 1.54 3.29
CA GLU A 53 9.63 2.04 4.54
C GLU A 53 10.16 3.45 4.78
N GLU A 54 9.28 4.43 4.73
CA GLU A 54 9.62 5.85 4.68
C GLU A 54 8.64 6.68 5.51
N ARG A 55 8.95 7.96 5.70
CA ARG A 55 8.05 8.91 6.37
C ARG A 55 6.75 9.07 5.58
N ILE A 56 5.65 9.29 6.29
CA ILE A 56 4.34 9.53 5.67
C ILE A 56 4.35 10.77 4.75
N SER A 57 5.14 11.80 5.07
CA SER A 57 5.37 12.94 4.18
C SER A 57 6.12 12.57 2.89
N ALA A 58 7.13 11.70 2.97
CA ALA A 58 7.87 11.21 1.82
C ALA A 58 7.00 10.32 0.92
N PHE A 59 6.21 9.44 1.54
CA PHE A 59 5.21 8.62 0.85
C PHE A 59 4.18 9.47 0.10
N SER A 60 3.71 10.58 0.71
CA SER A 60 2.68 11.43 0.12
C SER A 60 3.18 12.40 -0.93
N ARG A 61 4.45 12.82 -0.83
CA ARG A 61 5.05 13.85 -1.71
C ARG A 61 4.21 15.12 -1.75
N GLY A 62 3.69 15.52 -0.60
CA GLY A 62 2.84 16.71 -0.46
C GLY A 62 1.41 16.55 -0.99
N ARG A 63 0.98 15.33 -1.36
CA ARG A 63 -0.38 15.05 -1.80
C ARG A 63 -1.27 14.58 -0.64
N ASN A 64 -2.58 14.67 -0.84
CA ASN A 64 -3.56 14.21 0.16
C ASN A 64 -3.49 12.69 0.34
N ILE A 65 -3.35 12.26 1.59
CA ILE A 65 -3.41 10.85 1.99
C ILE A 65 -4.84 10.50 2.37
N LYS A 66 -5.31 9.34 1.89
CA LYS A 66 -6.57 8.75 2.30
C LYS A 66 -6.31 7.53 3.18
N ASN A 67 -6.96 7.46 4.34
CA ASN A 67 -7.03 6.27 5.17
C ASN A 67 -8.13 5.36 4.61
N GLU A 68 -7.75 4.23 4.02
CA GLU A 68 -8.66 3.27 3.40
C GLU A 68 -9.17 2.22 4.41
N GLY A 69 -8.72 2.29 5.67
CA GLY A 69 -9.13 1.39 6.74
C GLY A 69 -8.18 0.22 6.96
N TYR A 70 -8.66 -0.77 7.70
CA TYR A 70 -7.92 -2.01 7.95
C TYR A 70 -8.45 -3.13 7.06
N LEU A 71 -7.56 -3.98 6.55
CA LEU A 71 -7.93 -5.05 5.63
C LEU A 71 -7.78 -6.43 6.29
N GLY A 72 -8.75 -7.32 6.07
CA GLY A 72 -8.68 -8.69 6.58
C GLY A 72 -8.86 -8.78 8.10
N LYS A 73 -8.32 -9.86 8.70
CA LYS A 73 -8.50 -10.20 10.13
C LYS A 73 -7.19 -10.51 10.85
N LEU A 74 -6.04 -10.37 10.18
CA LEU A 74 -4.74 -10.60 10.83
C LEU A 74 -4.51 -9.58 11.94
N ASN A 75 -3.65 -9.92 12.89
CA ASN A 75 -3.15 -8.96 13.86
C ASN A 75 -2.35 -7.85 13.13
N PRO A 76 -2.54 -6.55 13.44
CA PRO A 76 -1.82 -5.45 12.79
C PRO A 76 -0.29 -5.59 12.79
N TYR A 77 0.29 -6.00 13.92
CA TYR A 77 1.74 -6.21 14.03
C TYR A 77 2.21 -7.41 13.22
N GLN A 78 1.36 -8.42 13.05
CA GLN A 78 1.64 -9.54 12.14
C GLN A 78 1.65 -9.09 10.68
N ALA A 79 0.75 -8.18 10.28
CA ALA A 79 0.74 -7.60 8.94
C ALA A 79 2.01 -6.77 8.68
N VAL A 80 2.45 -5.96 9.64
CA VAL A 80 3.74 -5.24 9.56
C VAL A 80 4.93 -6.21 9.47
N ALA A 81 4.95 -7.28 10.26
CA ALA A 81 5.99 -8.29 10.18
C ALA A 81 6.02 -8.98 8.81
N ASN A 82 4.87 -9.31 8.25
CA ASN A 82 4.75 -9.86 6.89
C ASN A 82 5.28 -8.87 5.84
N ALA A 83 4.97 -7.58 5.98
CA ALA A 83 5.47 -6.55 5.09
C ALA A 83 7.00 -6.49 5.08
N ARG A 84 7.65 -6.53 6.25
CA ARG A 84 9.12 -6.51 6.37
C ARG A 84 9.80 -7.76 5.80
N ARG A 85 9.12 -8.91 5.80
CA ARG A 85 9.62 -10.14 5.14
C ARG A 85 9.72 -10.03 3.62
N LEU A 86 9.04 -9.05 3.01
CA LEU A 86 9.10 -8.81 1.56
C LEU A 86 10.28 -7.90 1.17
N LYS A 87 11.15 -7.53 2.11
CA LYS A 87 12.38 -6.79 1.80
C LYS A 87 13.25 -7.61 0.84
N GLY A 88 13.70 -6.97 -0.25
CA GLY A 88 14.47 -7.60 -1.31
C GLY A 88 13.63 -8.34 -2.38
N PHE A 89 12.31 -8.43 -2.20
CA PHE A 89 11.42 -8.94 -3.24
C PHE A 89 11.24 -7.88 -4.35
N PRO A 90 11.29 -8.24 -5.64
CA PRO A 90 11.27 -7.25 -6.73
C PRO A 90 9.86 -6.75 -7.02
N TYR A 91 9.76 -5.47 -7.38
CA TYR A 91 8.52 -4.89 -7.87
C TYR A 91 8.17 -5.39 -9.28
N SER A 92 6.90 -5.67 -9.52
CA SER A 92 6.38 -5.97 -10.86
C SER A 92 4.99 -5.37 -11.04
N LEU A 93 4.83 -4.51 -12.05
CA LEU A 93 3.54 -3.87 -12.37
C LEU A 93 2.40 -4.88 -12.52
N LYS A 94 2.68 -6.04 -13.12
CA LYS A 94 1.69 -7.10 -13.40
C LYS A 94 1.65 -8.16 -12.30
N ASN A 95 2.81 -8.62 -11.83
CA ASN A 95 2.87 -9.81 -10.99
C ASN A 95 2.83 -9.50 -9.48
N PHE A 96 3.40 -8.37 -9.04
CA PHE A 96 3.51 -8.03 -7.63
C PHE A 96 3.79 -6.53 -7.45
N ASN A 97 2.71 -5.77 -7.30
CA ASN A 97 2.72 -4.31 -7.22
C ASN A 97 2.23 -3.86 -5.83
N CYS A 98 2.02 -2.56 -5.62
CA CYS A 98 1.56 -2.00 -4.36
C CYS A 98 0.23 -2.60 -3.87
N GLU A 99 -0.74 -2.85 -4.76
CA GLU A 99 -2.04 -3.44 -4.39
C GLU A 99 -1.91 -4.90 -3.96
N HIS A 100 -1.13 -5.67 -4.71
CA HIS A 100 -0.80 -7.05 -4.35
C HIS A 100 -0.12 -7.12 -2.98
N PHE A 101 0.83 -6.21 -2.73
CA PHE A 101 1.53 -6.12 -1.47
C PHE A 101 0.57 -5.93 -0.29
N VAL A 102 -0.28 -4.89 -0.32
CA VAL A 102 -1.21 -4.60 0.80
C VAL A 102 -2.11 -5.80 1.09
N ARG A 103 -2.57 -6.51 0.06
CA ARG A 103 -3.44 -7.68 0.24
C ARG A 103 -2.70 -8.88 0.84
N VAL A 104 -1.51 -9.16 0.32
CA VAL A 104 -0.68 -10.29 0.78
C VAL A 104 -0.25 -10.11 2.23
N VAL A 105 0.16 -8.92 2.65
CA VAL A 105 0.60 -8.68 4.04
C VAL A 105 -0.54 -8.81 5.04
N HIS A 106 -1.78 -8.52 4.62
CA HIS A 106 -3.01 -8.72 5.38
C HIS A 106 -3.59 -10.14 5.28
N GLY A 107 -2.93 -11.05 4.57
CA GLY A 107 -3.36 -12.44 4.43
C GLY A 107 -4.67 -12.61 3.65
N VAL A 108 -5.04 -11.64 2.81
CA VAL A 108 -6.20 -11.75 1.92
C VAL A 108 -5.76 -12.12 0.50
N LYS A 109 -6.70 -12.65 -0.28
CA LYS A 109 -6.42 -13.14 -1.64
C LYS A 109 -5.73 -12.09 -2.49
N LYS A 110 -4.60 -12.43 -3.12
CA LYS A 110 -3.83 -11.56 -4.01
C LYS A 110 -4.66 -11.14 -5.23
N GLU A 111 -5.02 -9.86 -5.30
CA GLU A 111 -5.79 -9.26 -6.41
C GLU A 111 -5.25 -7.83 -6.63
N SER A 112 -5.38 -7.29 -7.85
CA SER A 112 -5.05 -5.88 -8.15
C SER A 112 -6.27 -5.23 -8.80
N PRO A 113 -7.13 -4.56 -8.01
CA PRO A 113 -8.29 -3.85 -8.52
C PRO A 113 -7.97 -2.87 -9.66
N GLN A 114 -6.82 -2.18 -9.61
CA GLN A 114 -6.42 -1.26 -10.69
C GLN A 114 -6.15 -1.99 -12.01
N LEU A 115 -5.43 -3.12 -11.97
CA LEU A 115 -5.19 -3.92 -13.18
C LEU A 115 -6.50 -4.51 -13.73
N GLN A 116 -7.41 -4.94 -12.86
CA GLN A 116 -8.72 -5.45 -13.26
C GLN A 116 -9.56 -4.36 -13.96
N PHE A 117 -9.58 -3.15 -13.39
CA PHE A 117 -10.31 -2.01 -13.97
C PHE A 117 -9.79 -1.62 -15.36
N TRP A 118 -8.47 -1.42 -15.50
CA TRP A 118 -7.87 -1.05 -16.79
C TRP A 118 -8.00 -2.15 -17.85
N GLY A 119 -7.93 -3.42 -17.45
CA GLY A 119 -8.18 -4.55 -18.35
C GLY A 119 -9.61 -4.55 -18.90
N ALA A 120 -10.61 -4.25 -18.05
CA ALA A 120 -12.01 -4.17 -18.48
C ALA A 120 -12.24 -3.03 -19.49
N ILE A 121 -11.70 -1.84 -19.23
CA ILE A 121 -11.80 -0.69 -20.16
C ILE A 121 -11.16 -1.00 -21.51
N ALA A 122 -9.95 -1.57 -21.51
CA ALA A 122 -9.26 -1.94 -22.75
C ALA A 122 -10.05 -2.98 -23.56
N GLY A 123 -10.65 -3.98 -22.88
CA GLY A 123 -11.50 -4.97 -23.52
C GLY A 123 -12.74 -4.37 -24.20
N VAL A 124 -13.43 -3.44 -23.51
CA VAL A 124 -14.61 -2.75 -24.08
C VAL A 124 -14.24 -1.89 -25.28
N ALA A 125 -13.16 -1.09 -25.18
CA ALA A 125 -12.70 -0.26 -26.29
C ALA A 125 -12.30 -1.10 -27.52
N GLY A 126 -11.61 -2.23 -27.31
CA GLY A 126 -11.27 -3.16 -28.37
C GLY A 126 -12.49 -3.81 -29.04
N ALA A 127 -13.52 -4.17 -28.26
CA ALA A 127 -14.76 -4.70 -28.80
C ALA A 127 -15.50 -3.66 -29.68
N ILE A 128 -15.57 -2.39 -29.24
CA ILE A 128 -16.20 -1.32 -30.04
C ILE A 128 -15.45 -1.13 -31.36
N ALA A 129 -14.11 -1.12 -31.36
CA ALA A 129 -13.32 -0.94 -32.58
C ALA A 129 -13.39 -2.11 -33.57
N LEU A 130 -13.75 -3.32 -33.11
CA LEU A 130 -13.89 -4.51 -33.96
C LEU A 130 -15.31 -4.70 -34.51
N PHE A 131 -16.31 -4.11 -33.88
CA PHE A 131 -17.74 -4.31 -34.19
C PHE A 131 -18.50 -3.02 -34.52
N GLY A 132 -17.83 -1.86 -34.56
CA GLY A 132 -18.38 -0.56 -34.94
C GLY A 132 -17.64 0.02 -36.14
#